data_AF-A0A382H918-F1
#
_entry.id   AF-A0A382H918-F1
#
_cell.length_a   1.000
_cell.length_b   1.000
_cell.length_c   1.000
_cell.angle_alpha   90.00
_cell.angle_beta   90.00
_cell.angle_gamma   90.00
#
_symmetry.space_group_name_H-M   'P 1'
#
loop_
_entity.id
_entity.type
_entity.pdbx_description
1 polymer ?
#
loop_
_entity_poly.entity_id
_entity_poly.type
_entity_poly.pdbx_seq_one_letter_code
_entity_poly.pdbx_strand_id
1 'polypeptide(L)'
;MNFYKTAVLFFSCALVLAFVEAGTLKGHVKYDGKPPKKKRLKMDADPVCGSSHSGPVYSENFKMADDGSMAEALVYLKDVSHSGGAPADPVVIDQKGCVYTPHVLGMVAGQELLIKNSDATLHNIHSMPKVNKEFNFAMPKVVKERKSTFATAEPDPFYIKCDVHPWMKAWILVSDHPYFAVTD
;
A
#
# COMPACT_ATOMS: atom_id res chain seq x y z
N MET A 1 -64.34 -23.50 41.00
CA MET A 1 -63.87 -22.21 40.44
C MET A 1 -62.33 -22.29 40.39
N ASN A 2 -61.79 -22.73 39.26
CA ASN A 2 -60.35 -22.99 39.09
C ASN A 2 -59.64 -21.73 38.64
N PHE A 3 -58.74 -21.20 39.47
CA PHE A 3 -57.82 -20.12 39.08
C PHE A 3 -56.51 -20.73 38.59
N TYR A 4 -56.31 -20.73 37.28
CA TYR A 4 -55.00 -20.98 36.66
C TYR A 4 -54.11 -19.75 36.89
N LYS A 5 -53.00 -19.92 37.61
CA LYS A 5 -51.94 -18.92 37.73
C LYS A 5 -50.97 -19.07 36.55
N THR A 6 -51.05 -18.17 35.59
CA THR A 6 -50.08 -18.05 34.51
C THR A 6 -48.85 -17.31 35.03
N ALA A 7 -47.72 -18.01 35.17
CA ALA A 7 -46.44 -17.40 35.50
C ALA A 7 -45.79 -16.89 34.20
N VAL A 8 -45.67 -15.57 34.07
CA VAL A 8 -44.94 -14.93 32.96
C VAL A 8 -43.47 -14.80 33.38
N LEU A 9 -42.60 -15.60 32.78
CA LEU A 9 -41.15 -15.41 32.91
C LEU A 9 -40.72 -14.21 32.04
N PHE A 10 -40.28 -13.14 32.67
CA PHE A 10 -39.61 -12.03 32.00
C PHE A 10 -38.15 -12.41 31.74
N PHE A 11 -37.82 -12.69 30.47
CA PHE A 11 -36.44 -12.85 30.02
C PHE A 11 -35.82 -11.45 29.87
N SER A 12 -35.08 -10.99 30.87
CA SER A 12 -34.34 -9.72 30.79
C SER A 12 -33.18 -9.87 29.81
N CYS A 13 -33.32 -9.30 28.60
CA CYS A 13 -32.23 -9.17 27.65
C CYS A 13 -31.26 -8.11 28.18
N ALA A 14 -30.12 -8.53 28.74
CA ALA A 14 -29.06 -7.61 29.14
C ALA A 14 -28.39 -7.04 27.87
N LEU A 15 -28.61 -5.75 27.62
CA LEU A 15 -27.94 -5.03 26.55
C LEU A 15 -26.47 -4.84 26.94
N VAL A 16 -25.58 -5.67 26.38
CA VAL A 16 -24.12 -5.49 26.55
C VAL A 16 -23.69 -4.37 25.61
N LEU A 17 -23.42 -3.19 26.19
CA LEU A 17 -22.78 -2.09 25.49
C LEU A 17 -21.29 -2.43 25.32
N ALA A 18 -20.90 -2.91 24.13
CA ALA A 18 -19.51 -3.02 23.76
C ALA A 18 -18.99 -1.62 23.41
N PHE A 19 -18.11 -1.07 24.25
CA PHE A 19 -17.36 0.14 23.92
C PHE A 19 -16.22 -0.26 22.99
N VAL A 20 -16.23 0.24 21.76
CA VAL A 20 -15.07 0.18 20.87
C VAL A 20 -14.22 1.41 21.18
N GLU A 21 -13.14 1.24 21.96
CA GLU A 21 -12.13 2.29 22.08
C GLU A 21 -11.31 2.34 20.79
N ALA A 22 -11.66 3.29 19.92
CA ALA A 22 -10.86 3.62 18.76
C ALA A 22 -9.82 4.70 19.15
N GLY A 23 -8.55 4.34 19.11
CA GLY A 23 -7.44 5.29 19.25
C GLY A 23 -7.06 5.93 17.92
N THR A 24 -6.61 7.18 17.92
CA THR A 24 -6.02 7.83 16.74
C THR A 24 -4.57 8.18 17.02
N LEU A 25 -3.66 7.76 16.14
CA LEU A 25 -2.27 8.21 16.13
C LEU A 25 -2.12 9.31 15.06
N LYS A 26 -1.54 10.45 15.44
CA LYS A 26 -1.19 11.55 14.53
C LYS A 26 0.25 11.97 14.79
N GLY A 27 0.94 12.40 13.74
CA GLY A 27 2.31 12.88 13.85
C GLY A 27 2.84 13.41 12.53
N HIS A 28 4.06 13.94 12.57
CA HIS A 28 4.80 14.41 11.40
C HIS A 28 6.17 13.72 11.38
N VAL A 29 6.59 13.26 10.20
CA VAL A 29 7.94 12.71 10.01
C VAL A 29 8.84 13.83 9.49
N LYS A 30 9.84 14.22 10.27
CA LYS A 30 10.82 15.25 9.88
C LYS A 30 12.17 14.61 9.58
N TYR A 31 12.89 15.19 8.63
CA TYR A 31 14.28 14.87 8.39
C TYR A 31 15.18 15.87 9.09
N ASP A 32 16.03 15.38 10.00
CA ASP A 32 17.05 16.20 10.65
C ASP A 32 18.35 16.13 9.84
N GLY A 33 18.53 17.10 8.94
CA GLY A 33 19.72 17.21 8.10
C GLY A 33 19.48 17.92 6.78
N LYS A 34 20.51 17.94 5.93
CA LYS A 34 20.42 18.49 4.57
C LYS A 34 19.92 17.40 3.61
N PRO A 35 18.76 17.58 2.95
CA PRO A 35 18.26 16.60 1.98
C PRO A 35 19.27 16.34 0.84
N PRO A 36 19.36 15.10 0.32
CA PRO A 36 20.14 14.81 -0.86
C PRO A 36 19.60 15.60 -2.07
N LYS A 37 20.49 15.89 -3.03
CA LYS A 37 20.06 16.52 -4.28
C LYS A 37 19.12 15.59 -5.04
N LYS A 38 18.01 16.13 -5.54
CA LYS A 38 17.07 15.39 -6.40
C LYS A 38 17.81 14.81 -7.61
N LYS A 39 17.70 13.49 -7.81
CA LYS A 39 18.30 12.80 -8.95
C LYS A 39 17.28 12.72 -10.09
N ARG A 40 17.60 13.34 -11.23
CA ARG A 40 16.76 13.25 -12.43
C ARG A 40 16.75 11.82 -12.98
N LEU A 41 15.58 11.33 -13.38
CA LEU A 41 15.42 10.07 -14.09
C LEU A 41 15.71 10.26 -15.58
N LYS A 42 16.50 9.35 -16.16
CA LYS A 42 16.80 9.31 -17.59
C LYS A 42 15.88 8.31 -18.26
N MET A 43 14.85 8.81 -18.93
CA MET A 43 13.76 8.03 -19.52
C MET A 43 13.83 7.97 -21.05
N ASP A 44 14.82 8.64 -21.65
CA ASP A 44 14.96 8.87 -23.09
C ASP A 44 15.23 7.60 -23.91
N ALA A 45 15.67 6.52 -23.27
CA ALA A 45 15.84 5.22 -23.92
C ALA A 45 14.52 4.59 -24.40
N ASP A 46 13.39 4.96 -23.77
CA ASP A 46 12.05 4.58 -24.22
C ASP A 46 11.27 5.85 -24.63
N PRO A 47 10.95 6.05 -25.91
CA PRO A 47 10.26 7.25 -26.39
C PRO A 47 8.89 7.48 -25.75
N VAL A 48 8.19 6.43 -25.34
CA VAL A 48 6.92 6.58 -24.60
C VAL A 48 7.24 7.25 -23.27
N CYS A 49 8.19 6.72 -22.52
CA CYS A 49 8.60 7.29 -21.23
C CYS A 49 9.13 8.71 -21.34
N GLY A 50 9.97 8.99 -22.34
CA GLY A 50 10.53 10.32 -22.57
C GLY A 50 9.49 11.38 -22.93
N SER A 51 8.33 11.00 -23.45
CA SER A 51 7.24 11.90 -23.87
C SER A 51 6.04 11.92 -22.91
N SER A 52 6.01 11.04 -21.90
CA SER A 52 4.92 10.98 -20.91
C SER A 52 4.86 12.15 -19.93
N HIS A 53 5.85 13.06 -19.95
CA HIS A 53 5.97 14.16 -18.99
C HIS A 53 6.26 15.49 -19.69
N SER A 54 5.67 16.57 -19.18
CA SER A 54 5.93 17.94 -19.66
C SER A 54 7.25 18.52 -19.15
N GLY A 55 7.90 17.85 -18.19
CA GLY A 55 9.12 18.32 -17.53
C GLY A 55 9.98 17.18 -16.97
N PRO A 56 11.10 17.50 -16.30
CA PRO A 56 11.98 16.48 -15.73
C PRO A 56 11.29 15.72 -14.60
N VAL A 57 11.41 14.39 -14.64
CA VAL A 57 11.01 13.49 -13.54
C VAL A 57 12.21 13.22 -12.65
N TYR A 58 11.98 13.14 -11.35
CA TYR A 58 13.01 12.90 -10.35
C TYR A 58 12.73 11.59 -9.59
N SER A 59 13.79 10.97 -9.08
CA SER A 59 13.70 9.78 -8.24
C SER A 59 12.97 10.10 -6.94
N GLU A 60 12.04 9.21 -6.56
CA GLU A 60 11.22 9.32 -5.35
C GLU A 60 11.84 8.59 -4.14
N ASN A 61 13.05 8.04 -4.29
CA ASN A 61 13.77 7.35 -3.19
C ASN A 61 14.01 8.22 -1.94
N PHE A 62 13.93 9.55 -2.10
CA PHE A 62 13.97 10.50 -1.00
C PHE A 62 13.16 11.74 -1.40
N LYS A 63 11.97 11.89 -0.81
CA LYS A 63 11.01 12.94 -1.14
C LYS A 63 10.75 13.79 0.09
N MET A 64 10.93 15.10 -0.05
CA MET A 64 10.54 16.08 0.95
C MET A 64 9.23 16.72 0.48
N ALA A 65 8.29 16.90 1.40
CA ALA A 65 7.12 17.74 1.19
C ALA A 65 7.51 19.22 1.17
N ASP A 66 6.58 20.07 0.71
CA ASP A 66 6.81 21.52 0.58
C ASP A 66 7.04 22.21 1.94
N ASP A 67 6.51 21.65 3.02
CA ASP A 67 6.68 22.12 4.40
C ASP A 67 8.01 21.67 5.05
N GLY A 68 8.83 20.90 4.32
CA GLY A 68 10.09 20.35 4.81
C GLY A 68 9.95 19.08 5.64
N SER A 69 8.79 18.44 5.68
CA SER A 69 8.60 17.09 6.21
C SER A 69 9.00 16.01 5.18
N MET A 70 9.12 14.76 5.64
CA MET A 70 9.32 13.62 4.75
C MET A 70 8.00 13.22 4.11
N ALA A 71 7.93 13.27 2.79
CA ALA A 71 6.81 12.73 2.02
C ALA A 71 7.03 11.24 1.73
N GLU A 72 5.94 10.50 1.59
CA GLU A 72 5.95 9.06 1.26
C GLU A 72 6.74 8.20 2.26
N ALA A 73 6.85 8.64 3.51
CA ALA A 73 7.41 7.84 4.59
C ALA A 73 6.35 6.85 5.09
N LEU A 74 6.70 5.57 5.09
CA LEU A 74 5.86 4.53 5.66
C LEU A 74 6.05 4.47 7.18
N VAL A 75 4.94 4.60 7.92
CA VAL A 75 4.86 4.48 9.38
C VAL A 75 3.90 3.35 9.71
N TYR A 76 4.31 2.43 10.58
CA TYR A 76 3.48 1.28 10.96
C TYR A 76 3.75 0.87 12.40
N LEU A 77 2.73 0.34 13.06
CA LEU A 77 2.88 -0.23 14.40
C LEU A 77 3.55 -1.60 14.31
N LYS A 78 4.27 -1.97 15.37
CA LYS A 78 4.83 -3.31 15.55
C LYS A 78 4.19 -3.97 16.76
N ASP A 79 4.15 -5.30 16.75
CA ASP A 79 3.66 -6.13 17.86
C ASP A 79 2.21 -5.83 18.26
N VAL A 80 1.34 -5.65 17.26
CA VAL A 80 -0.09 -5.38 17.46
C VAL A 80 -0.93 -6.62 17.16
N SER A 81 -1.91 -6.92 18.02
CA SER A 81 -2.91 -7.94 17.73
C SER A 81 -4.04 -7.36 16.89
N HIS A 82 -4.37 -8.05 15.80
CA HIS A 82 -5.50 -7.71 14.95
C HIS A 82 -6.31 -8.97 14.63
N SER A 83 -7.63 -8.91 14.85
CA SER A 83 -8.56 -10.01 14.55
C SER A 83 -9.47 -9.69 13.35
N GLY A 84 -9.31 -8.52 12.74
CA GLY A 84 -9.98 -8.19 11.50
C GLY A 84 -9.34 -8.94 10.34
N GLY A 85 -10.15 -9.38 9.38
CA GLY A 85 -9.62 -9.94 8.14
C GLY A 85 -9.00 -8.87 7.24
N ALA A 86 -8.46 -9.28 6.11
CA ALA A 86 -8.01 -8.36 5.08
C ALA A 86 -9.17 -7.46 4.59
N PRO A 87 -8.93 -6.15 4.37
CA PRO A 87 -9.91 -5.28 3.73
C PRO A 87 -10.34 -5.82 2.36
N ALA A 88 -11.62 -5.61 2.00
CA ALA A 88 -12.17 -6.08 0.72
C ALA A 88 -11.70 -5.23 -0.47
N ASP A 89 -11.48 -3.93 -0.26
CA ASP A 89 -11.04 -3.03 -1.31
C ASP A 89 -9.59 -3.36 -1.70
N PRO A 90 -9.27 -3.47 -2.99
CA PRO A 90 -7.92 -3.78 -3.44
C PRO A 90 -6.98 -2.58 -3.19
N VAL A 91 -5.73 -2.88 -2.86
CA VAL A 91 -4.65 -1.89 -2.97
C VAL A 91 -4.24 -1.80 -4.42
N VAL A 92 -4.04 -0.58 -4.92
CA VAL A 92 -3.72 -0.33 -6.33
C VAL A 92 -2.28 0.12 -6.48
N ILE A 93 -1.59 -0.47 -7.45
CA ILE A 93 -0.30 0.03 -7.98
C ILE A 93 -0.41 0.15 -9.49
N ASP A 94 -0.02 1.30 -10.05
CA ASP A 94 -0.14 1.61 -11.47
C ASP A 94 1.24 1.92 -12.08
N GLN A 95 1.48 1.39 -13.28
CA GLN A 95 2.55 1.82 -14.18
C GLN A 95 2.02 3.00 -14.99
N LYS A 96 2.40 4.21 -14.59
CA LYS A 96 1.91 5.45 -15.19
C LYS A 96 3.03 6.48 -15.27
N GLY A 97 3.27 7.02 -16.46
CA GLY A 97 4.39 7.93 -16.70
C GLY A 97 5.73 7.22 -16.56
N CYS A 98 5.80 5.91 -16.81
CA CYS A 98 6.98 5.08 -16.58
C CYS A 98 7.56 5.24 -15.17
N VAL A 99 6.68 5.36 -14.18
CA VAL A 99 6.95 5.20 -12.75
C VAL A 99 5.87 4.32 -12.14
N TYR A 100 6.11 3.77 -10.95
CA TYR A 100 5.07 3.09 -10.20
C TYR A 100 4.38 4.08 -9.26
N THR A 101 3.06 4.12 -9.31
CA THR A 101 2.24 5.01 -8.48
C THR A 101 1.23 4.19 -7.66
N PRO A 102 1.15 4.37 -6.34
CA PRO A 102 2.04 5.19 -5.51
C PRO A 102 3.46 4.60 -5.41
N HIS A 103 4.45 5.45 -5.07
CA HIS A 103 5.82 4.99 -4.83
C HIS A 103 5.94 4.17 -3.53
N VAL A 104 5.13 4.48 -2.53
CA VAL A 104 5.07 3.76 -1.25
C VAL A 104 3.63 3.40 -0.94
N LEU A 105 3.40 2.13 -0.56
CA LEU A 105 2.08 1.61 -0.24
C LEU A 105 2.15 0.62 0.93
N GLY A 106 1.02 0.47 1.61
CA GLY A 106 0.82 -0.60 2.59
C GLY A 106 -0.42 -1.41 2.23
N MET A 107 -0.38 -2.69 2.54
CA MET A 107 -1.51 -3.60 2.41
C MET A 107 -1.54 -4.60 3.57
N VAL A 108 -2.69 -5.23 3.78
CA VAL A 108 -2.82 -6.35 4.73
C VAL A 108 -2.60 -7.67 4.00
N ALA A 109 -1.96 -8.63 4.64
CA ALA A 109 -1.81 -9.98 4.12
C ALA A 109 -3.17 -10.57 3.73
N GLY A 110 -3.26 -11.18 2.54
CA GLY A 110 -4.49 -11.69 1.95
C GLY A 110 -5.33 -10.65 1.20
N GLN A 111 -5.02 -9.36 1.30
CA GLN A 111 -5.69 -8.31 0.53
C GLN A 111 -5.33 -8.45 -0.97
N GLU A 112 -6.26 -8.07 -1.84
CA GLU A 112 -6.00 -8.04 -3.29
C GLU A 112 -5.07 -6.86 -3.62
N LEU A 113 -4.02 -7.14 -4.40
CA LEU A 113 -3.21 -6.13 -5.07
C LEU A 113 -3.66 -6.05 -6.54
N LEU A 114 -4.31 -4.94 -6.90
CA LEU A 114 -4.67 -4.61 -8.26
C LEU A 114 -3.55 -3.83 -8.93
N ILE A 115 -2.97 -4.45 -9.96
CA ILE A 115 -1.78 -3.95 -10.65
C ILE A 115 -2.21 -3.46 -12.03
N LYS A 116 -1.97 -2.19 -12.33
CA LYS A 116 -2.42 -1.53 -13.56
C LYS A 116 -1.26 -1.11 -14.45
N ASN A 117 -1.49 -1.07 -15.75
CA ASN A 117 -0.59 -0.45 -16.72
C ASN A 117 -1.32 0.60 -17.56
N SER A 118 -1.28 1.83 -17.08
CA SER A 118 -1.78 3.01 -17.78
C SER A 118 -0.85 3.46 -18.91
N ASP A 119 0.41 3.05 -18.93
CA ASP A 119 1.35 3.41 -19.99
C ASP A 119 1.11 2.65 -21.30
N ALA A 120 1.55 3.26 -22.40
CA ALA A 120 1.50 2.70 -23.74
C ALA A 120 2.77 1.91 -24.11
N THR A 121 3.57 1.49 -23.12
CA THR A 121 4.81 0.72 -23.29
C THR A 121 4.81 -0.56 -22.44
N LEU A 122 5.83 -1.40 -22.63
CA LEU A 122 6.05 -2.60 -21.85
C LEU A 122 6.74 -2.25 -20.54
N HIS A 123 6.17 -2.75 -19.45
CA HIS A 123 6.80 -2.81 -18.15
C HIS A 123 6.73 -4.26 -17.64
N ASN A 124 7.33 -4.53 -16.49
CA ASN A 124 7.03 -5.73 -15.73
C ASN A 124 6.80 -5.35 -14.26
N ILE A 125 6.35 -6.31 -13.48
CA ILE A 125 6.20 -6.19 -12.04
C ILE A 125 6.95 -7.36 -11.43
N HIS A 126 8.03 -7.06 -10.72
CA HIS A 126 8.86 -8.02 -10.02
C HIS A 126 8.84 -7.71 -8.53
N SER A 127 8.12 -8.51 -7.75
CA SER A 127 8.08 -8.39 -6.29
C SER A 127 9.32 -9.03 -5.67
N MET A 128 9.89 -8.39 -4.64
CA MET A 128 11.05 -8.92 -3.91
C MET A 128 10.75 -9.22 -2.44
N PRO A 129 9.69 -10.00 -2.12
CA PRO A 129 9.35 -10.35 -0.74
C PRO A 129 10.45 -11.16 -0.07
N LYS A 130 10.47 -11.19 1.27
CA LYS A 130 11.38 -12.03 2.04
C LYS A 130 10.78 -13.40 2.32
N VAL A 131 9.50 -13.48 2.66
CA VAL A 131 8.84 -14.75 3.07
C VAL A 131 7.76 -15.23 2.11
N ASN A 132 7.03 -14.33 1.46
CA ASN A 132 6.06 -14.69 0.43
C ASN A 132 6.76 -15.17 -0.84
N LYS A 133 6.01 -15.87 -1.70
CA LYS A 133 6.50 -16.25 -3.02
C LYS A 133 6.67 -15.01 -3.90
N GLU A 134 7.87 -14.84 -4.42
CA GLU A 134 8.17 -13.86 -5.47
C GLU A 134 7.29 -14.10 -6.72
N PHE A 135 6.88 -13.01 -7.34
CA PHE A 135 6.32 -13.03 -8.69
C PHE A 135 7.04 -12.04 -9.59
N ASN A 136 7.22 -12.44 -10.84
CA ASN A 136 7.72 -11.59 -11.91
C ASN A 136 6.90 -11.85 -13.17
N PHE A 137 6.27 -10.82 -13.71
CA PHE A 137 5.56 -10.92 -14.98
C PHE A 137 5.56 -9.63 -15.78
N ALA A 138 5.56 -9.78 -17.09
CA ALA A 138 5.41 -8.68 -18.04
C ALA A 138 3.98 -8.10 -18.01
N MET A 139 3.90 -6.79 -18.21
CA MET A 139 2.68 -6.03 -18.47
C MET A 139 2.88 -5.20 -19.74
N PRO A 140 2.74 -5.78 -20.94
CA PRO A 140 2.77 -5.03 -22.18
C PRO A 140 1.58 -4.06 -22.25
N LYS A 141 1.63 -3.07 -23.15
CA LYS A 141 0.57 -2.06 -23.33
C LYS A 141 -0.87 -2.59 -23.45
N VAL A 142 -1.04 -3.86 -23.85
CA VAL A 142 -2.33 -4.54 -24.01
C VAL A 142 -2.86 -5.18 -22.73
N VAL A 143 -1.97 -5.48 -21.76
CA VAL A 143 -2.35 -5.99 -20.44
C VAL A 143 -2.55 -4.79 -19.52
N LYS A 144 -3.81 -4.37 -19.38
CA LYS A 144 -4.15 -3.17 -18.61
C LYS A 144 -4.20 -3.40 -17.12
N GLU A 145 -4.61 -4.58 -16.68
CA GLU A 145 -4.73 -4.90 -15.27
C GLU A 145 -4.35 -6.36 -15.01
N ARG A 146 -3.84 -6.62 -13.81
CA ARG A 146 -3.60 -7.96 -13.27
C ARG A 146 -3.78 -7.95 -11.76
N LYS A 147 -4.26 -9.05 -11.21
CA LYS A 147 -4.43 -9.23 -9.76
C LYS A 147 -3.29 -10.08 -9.20
N SER A 148 -2.87 -9.75 -7.99
CA SER A 148 -1.94 -10.54 -7.17
C SER A 148 -2.34 -10.44 -5.70
N THR A 149 -1.63 -11.16 -4.84
CA THR A 149 -1.76 -11.06 -3.38
C THR A 149 -0.50 -11.59 -2.70
N PHE A 150 -0.35 -11.27 -1.42
CA PHE A 150 0.66 -11.83 -0.53
C PHE A 150 -0.08 -12.52 0.62
N ALA A 151 0.17 -13.81 0.83
CA ALA A 151 -0.61 -14.62 1.77
C ALA A 151 -0.25 -14.36 3.24
N THR A 152 0.98 -13.92 3.51
CA THR A 152 1.50 -13.73 4.87
C THR A 152 2.08 -12.32 5.04
N ALA A 153 2.11 -11.81 6.27
CA ALA A 153 2.84 -10.59 6.57
C ALA A 153 4.35 -10.75 6.31
N GLU A 154 5.00 -9.65 5.94
CA GLU A 154 6.45 -9.57 5.76
C GLU A 154 7.09 -8.89 6.98
N PRO A 155 8.28 -9.33 7.42
CA PRO A 155 8.95 -8.74 8.59
C PRO A 155 9.36 -7.29 8.37
N ASP A 156 9.70 -6.93 7.13
CA ASP A 156 10.12 -5.60 6.72
C ASP A 156 9.47 -5.23 5.38
N PRO A 157 9.25 -3.93 5.10
CA PRO A 157 8.87 -3.47 3.78
C PRO A 157 9.90 -3.90 2.73
N PHE A 158 9.42 -4.28 1.56
CA PHE A 158 10.26 -4.68 0.44
C PHE A 158 9.88 -3.88 -0.81
N TYR A 159 10.70 -3.97 -1.86
CA TYR A 159 10.45 -3.25 -3.09
C TYR A 159 9.85 -4.13 -4.18
N ILE A 160 9.01 -3.51 -5.01
CA ILE A 160 8.60 -4.00 -6.32
C ILE A 160 9.39 -3.20 -7.35
N LYS A 161 10.00 -3.88 -8.32
CA LYS A 161 10.82 -3.25 -9.37
C LYS A 161 10.37 -3.63 -10.78
N CYS A 162 10.76 -2.78 -11.74
CA CYS A 162 10.77 -3.11 -13.15
C CYS A 162 12.20 -3.53 -13.55
N ASP A 163 12.32 -4.67 -14.21
CA ASP A 163 13.57 -5.14 -14.83
C ASP A 163 13.83 -4.46 -16.18
N VAL A 164 12.79 -3.93 -16.84
CA VAL A 164 12.91 -3.22 -18.12
C VAL A 164 13.40 -1.78 -17.92
N HIS A 165 12.84 -1.09 -16.93
CA HIS A 165 13.14 0.31 -16.63
C HIS A 165 13.73 0.42 -15.22
N PRO A 166 15.08 0.44 -15.07
CA PRO A 166 15.74 0.28 -13.77
C PRO A 166 15.45 1.37 -12.73
N TRP A 167 14.83 2.48 -13.14
CA TRP A 167 14.39 3.55 -12.23
C TRP A 167 13.04 3.27 -11.58
N MET A 168 12.21 2.39 -12.15
CA MET A 168 10.88 2.09 -11.63
C MET A 168 11.00 1.17 -10.44
N LYS A 169 10.69 1.73 -9.27
CA LYS A 169 10.66 1.04 -7.99
C LYS A 169 9.51 1.60 -7.17
N ALA A 170 8.85 0.73 -6.41
CA ALA A 170 7.91 1.10 -5.36
C ALA A 170 8.24 0.26 -4.11
N TRP A 171 7.86 0.76 -2.94
CA TRP A 171 8.01 0.07 -1.66
C TRP A 171 6.66 -0.33 -1.11
N ILE A 172 6.57 -1.55 -0.62
CA ILE A 172 5.33 -2.11 -0.08
C ILE A 172 5.56 -2.70 1.29
N LEU A 173 4.67 -2.37 2.22
CA LEU A 173 4.46 -3.11 3.46
C LEU A 173 3.33 -4.12 3.25
N VAL A 174 3.58 -5.36 3.62
CA VAL A 174 2.54 -6.38 3.78
C VAL A 174 2.45 -6.68 5.27
N SER A 175 1.43 -6.14 5.93
CA SER A 175 1.23 -6.26 7.38
C SER A 175 0.16 -7.30 7.72
N ASP A 176 0.12 -7.80 8.93
CA ASP A 176 -0.99 -8.61 9.47
C ASP A 176 -2.16 -7.75 9.98
N HIS A 177 -1.98 -6.42 9.99
CA HIS A 177 -2.98 -5.45 10.45
C HIS A 177 -3.02 -4.17 9.59
N PRO A 178 -4.13 -3.40 9.61
CA PRO A 178 -4.27 -2.17 8.83
C PRO A 178 -3.63 -0.93 9.48
N TYR A 179 -2.97 -1.07 10.63
CA TYR A 179 -2.41 0.07 11.38
C TYR A 179 -1.06 0.57 10.82
N PHE A 180 -1.14 1.22 9.66
CA PHE A 180 -0.04 1.89 8.99
C PHE A 180 -0.52 3.15 8.26
N ALA A 181 0.42 4.03 7.93
CA ALA A 181 0.19 5.23 7.16
C ALA A 181 1.38 5.50 6.24
N VAL A 182 1.12 6.17 5.12
CA VAL A 182 2.14 6.76 4.25
C VAL A 182 1.95 8.27 4.35
N THR A 183 3.02 9.02 4.64
CA THR A 183 2.94 10.48 4.73
C THR A 183 2.68 11.11 3.35
N ASP A 184 2.02 12.28 3.37
CA ASP A 184 1.67 13.10 2.22
C ASP A 184 2.87 13.86 1.61
#